data_AF-A0A7W8XU30-F1
#
_entry.id   AF-A0A7W8XU30-F1
#
_cell.length_a   1.000
_cell.length_b   1.000
_cell.length_c   1.000
_cell.angle_alpha   90.00
_cell.angle_beta   90.00
_cell.angle_gamma   90.00
#
_symmetry.space_group_name_H-M   'P 1'
#
loop_
_entity.id
_entity.type
_entity.pdbx_description
1 polymer ?
#
loop_
_entity_poly.entity_id
_entity_poly.type
_entity_poly.pdbx_seq_one_letter_code
_entity_poly.pdbx_strand_id
1 'polypeptide(L)'
;MKKDVVDLSRVFDRMKRLPGIAWIALMAISASPALAGSEDHHWSHDPVSRCQFVAPTSLTNGPAFWTGACVDGKASGSGMLRRRDGNRAGPAFFGRMKNGIPEIGVADLGDGYRAGTFSDDDIGGQAELEPQVKIDAFRIAAEAARQVGAKYAAEKNTASAQHYDGIAKTLELQIE
;
A
#
# COMPACT_ATOMS: atom_id res chain seq x y z
N MET A 1 37.87 55.55 -17.57
CA MET A 1 39.07 55.84 -18.38
C MET A 1 39.51 54.53 -19.03
N LYS A 2 39.47 54.46 -20.39
CA LYS A 2 40.12 53.50 -21.33
C LYS A 2 39.99 51.97 -21.04
N LYS A 3 39.26 51.14 -21.82
CA LYS A 3 39.57 50.56 -23.17
C LYS A 3 41.05 50.15 -23.27
N ASP A 4 41.41 48.88 -23.51
CA ASP A 4 41.43 48.13 -24.79
C ASP A 4 41.56 46.61 -24.44
N VAL A 5 40.86 45.61 -24.97
CA VAL A 5 40.60 45.09 -26.33
C VAL A 5 41.86 44.63 -27.09
N VAL A 6 42.08 43.29 -27.09
CA VAL A 6 42.36 42.38 -28.23
C VAL A 6 43.77 42.58 -28.90
N ASP A 7 44.59 41.61 -29.34
CA ASP A 7 44.34 40.31 -29.96
C ASP A 7 45.63 39.51 -30.28
N LEU A 8 45.39 38.26 -30.72
CA LEU A 8 46.02 37.55 -31.83
C LEU A 8 47.50 37.11 -31.72
N SER A 9 47.58 35.81 -31.43
CA SER A 9 48.01 34.81 -32.41
C SER A 9 49.49 34.44 -32.48
N ARG A 10 49.67 33.14 -32.80
CA ARG A 10 50.73 32.60 -33.66
C ARG A 10 52.09 32.49 -32.92
N VAL A 11 52.84 31.38 -32.91
CA VAL A 11 53.08 30.33 -33.89
C VAL A 11 53.91 29.21 -33.19
N PHE A 12 53.96 28.03 -33.80
CA PHE A 12 54.96 26.94 -33.65
C PHE A 12 54.74 25.97 -32.48
N ASP A 13 54.11 24.82 -32.71
CA ASP A 13 54.65 23.66 -33.45
C ASP A 13 55.94 23.10 -32.82
N ARG A 14 55.81 22.01 -32.06
CA ARG A 14 56.73 20.88 -32.14
C ARG A 14 56.26 19.67 -31.33
N MET A 15 55.94 18.62 -32.09
CA MET A 15 56.03 17.21 -31.71
C MET A 15 57.12 16.93 -30.67
N LYS A 16 56.81 16.10 -29.66
CA LYS A 16 57.62 14.92 -29.27
C LYS A 16 56.96 14.08 -28.16
N ARG A 17 56.67 12.83 -28.52
CA ARG A 17 56.95 11.58 -27.77
C ARG A 17 56.18 11.32 -26.46
N LEU A 18 55.18 10.46 -26.57
CA LEU A 18 54.82 9.39 -25.61
C LEU A 18 56.04 8.42 -25.44
N PRO A 19 56.16 7.58 -24.38
CA PRO A 19 55.09 6.94 -23.60
C PRO A 19 55.32 6.84 -22.07
N GLY A 20 54.26 6.60 -21.31
CA GLY A 20 54.34 6.32 -19.87
C GLY A 20 53.03 5.74 -19.36
N ILE A 21 52.94 4.41 -19.41
CA ILE A 21 51.82 3.60 -18.92
C ILE A 21 51.80 3.68 -17.38
N ALA A 22 50.68 4.12 -16.80
CA ALA A 22 50.37 3.92 -15.39
C ALA A 22 48.90 3.50 -15.26
N TRP A 23 48.67 2.20 -15.14
CA TRP A 23 47.35 1.63 -14.82
C TRP A 23 47.06 1.89 -13.35
N ILE A 24 46.10 2.77 -13.05
CA ILE A 24 45.51 2.91 -11.72
C ILE A 24 44.34 1.93 -11.65
N ALA A 25 44.48 0.88 -10.84
CA ALA A 25 43.44 -0.09 -10.56
C ALA A 25 42.30 0.57 -9.75
N LEU A 26 41.12 0.68 -10.36
CA LEU A 26 39.91 1.17 -9.72
C LEU A 26 39.22 -0.03 -9.03
N MET A 27 39.34 -0.14 -7.70
CA MET A 27 38.54 -1.09 -6.92
C MET A 27 37.10 -0.57 -6.85
N ALA A 28 36.23 -1.12 -7.70
CA ALA A 28 34.79 -0.90 -7.64
C ALA A 28 34.22 -1.66 -6.42
N ILE A 29 33.84 -0.93 -5.38
CA ILE A 29 33.00 -1.44 -4.30
C ILE A 29 31.60 -1.62 -4.90
N SER A 30 31.28 -2.82 -5.34
CA SER A 30 29.95 -3.21 -5.79
C SER A 30 29.03 -3.31 -4.57
N ALA A 31 28.41 -2.19 -4.21
CA ALA A 31 27.21 -2.20 -3.39
C ALA A 31 26.09 -2.80 -4.26
N SER A 32 25.76 -4.08 -4.02
CA SER A 32 24.56 -4.67 -4.60
C SER A 32 23.36 -3.86 -4.12
N PRO A 33 22.57 -3.20 -5.00
CA PRO A 33 21.27 -2.73 -4.58
C PRO A 33 20.49 -4.00 -4.21
N ALA A 34 20.07 -4.11 -2.95
CA ALA A 34 19.03 -5.04 -2.60
C ALA A 34 17.84 -4.69 -3.50
N LEU A 35 17.60 -5.50 -4.53
CA LEU A 35 16.37 -5.50 -5.28
C LEU A 35 15.30 -5.90 -4.26
N ALA A 36 14.70 -4.90 -3.61
CA ALA A 36 13.35 -5.03 -3.13
C ALA A 36 12.53 -5.34 -4.39
N GLY A 37 12.20 -6.63 -4.58
CA GLY A 37 11.31 -7.02 -5.65
C GLY A 37 10.06 -6.17 -5.52
N SER A 38 9.69 -5.46 -6.59
CA SER A 38 8.33 -4.96 -6.67
C SER A 38 7.47 -6.22 -6.76
N GLU A 39 6.87 -6.61 -5.65
CA GLU A 39 5.76 -7.55 -5.70
C GLU A 39 4.73 -6.88 -6.61
N ASP A 40 4.48 -7.49 -7.77
CA ASP A 40 3.58 -6.98 -8.79
C ASP A 40 2.14 -7.16 -8.32
N HIS A 41 1.72 -6.36 -7.35
CA HIS A 41 0.36 -6.40 -6.83
C HIS A 41 -0.65 -5.92 -7.89
N HIS A 42 -1.85 -6.50 -7.87
CA HIS A 42 -2.95 -6.03 -8.69
C HIS A 42 -3.56 -4.75 -8.07
N TRP A 43 -3.06 -3.60 -8.51
CA TRP A 43 -3.59 -2.30 -8.14
C TRP A 43 -4.98 -2.04 -8.72
N SER A 44 -5.87 -1.53 -7.88
CA SER A 44 -7.20 -1.05 -8.23
C SER A 44 -7.41 0.35 -7.66
N HIS A 45 -8.60 0.90 -7.89
CA HIS A 45 -9.00 2.18 -7.34
C HIS A 45 -10.49 2.20 -7.01
N ASP A 46 -10.83 3.01 -6.02
CA ASP A 46 -12.21 3.31 -5.69
C ASP A 46 -12.89 3.98 -6.89
N PRO A 47 -14.01 3.45 -7.41
CA PRO A 47 -14.70 4.02 -8.56
C PRO A 47 -15.16 5.47 -8.38
N VAL A 48 -15.41 5.90 -7.13
CA VAL A 48 -15.92 7.23 -6.79
C VAL A 48 -14.78 8.16 -6.39
N SER A 49 -13.98 7.77 -5.38
CA SER A 49 -12.95 8.65 -4.82
C SER A 49 -11.62 8.60 -5.59
N ARG A 50 -11.46 7.63 -6.50
CA ARG A 50 -10.20 7.32 -7.22
C ARG A 50 -9.03 6.92 -6.31
N CYS A 51 -9.28 6.70 -5.01
CA CYS A 51 -8.27 6.27 -4.07
C CYS A 51 -7.70 4.91 -4.47
N GLN A 52 -6.38 4.79 -4.59
CA GLN A 52 -5.71 3.58 -5.04
C GLN A 52 -5.47 2.61 -3.90
N PHE A 53 -5.62 1.32 -4.20
CA PHE A 53 -5.36 0.24 -3.26
C PHE A 53 -5.09 -1.09 -3.97
N VAL A 54 -4.51 -2.04 -3.24
CA VAL A 54 -4.51 -3.46 -3.54
C VAL A 54 -5.66 -4.10 -2.77
N ALA A 55 -6.53 -4.82 -3.47
CA ALA A 55 -7.61 -5.58 -2.83
C ALA A 55 -7.11 -7.00 -2.57
N PRO A 56 -7.33 -7.57 -1.36
CA PRO A 56 -7.04 -8.99 -1.13
C PRO A 56 -7.80 -9.86 -2.13
N THR A 57 -7.14 -10.87 -2.70
CA THR A 57 -7.73 -11.74 -3.73
C THR A 57 -9.00 -12.46 -3.23
N SER A 58 -9.11 -12.72 -1.92
CA SER A 58 -10.33 -13.24 -1.29
C SER A 58 -11.57 -12.35 -1.44
N LEU A 59 -11.42 -11.05 -1.74
CA LEU A 59 -12.57 -10.17 -2.01
C LEU A 59 -13.19 -10.43 -3.39
N THR A 60 -12.59 -11.30 -4.20
CA THR A 60 -12.96 -11.62 -5.58
C THR A 60 -12.83 -10.45 -6.54
N ASN A 61 -12.95 -10.72 -7.84
CA ASN A 61 -12.88 -9.69 -8.86
C ASN A 61 -14.14 -8.80 -8.83
N GLY A 62 -13.96 -7.49 -9.03
CA GLY A 62 -15.03 -6.52 -9.15
C GLY A 62 -14.68 -5.17 -8.53
N PRO A 63 -15.58 -4.17 -8.63
CA PRO A 63 -15.34 -2.87 -8.04
C PRO A 63 -15.41 -2.96 -6.51
N ALA A 64 -14.36 -2.46 -5.87
CA ALA A 64 -14.27 -2.30 -4.43
C ALA A 64 -14.23 -0.80 -4.07
N PHE A 65 -14.82 -0.46 -2.93
CA PHE A 65 -14.96 0.91 -2.46
C PHE A 65 -14.21 1.06 -1.16
N TRP A 66 -13.40 2.12 -1.05
CA TRP A 66 -12.58 2.37 0.13
C TRP A 66 -13.28 3.36 1.07
N THR A 67 -13.49 2.92 2.30
CA THR A 67 -13.96 3.77 3.39
C THR A 67 -12.86 3.88 4.44
N GLY A 68 -12.07 4.95 4.34
CA GLY A 68 -11.00 5.29 5.27
C GLY A 68 -10.28 6.56 4.81
N ALA A 69 -9.08 6.81 5.33
CA ALA A 69 -8.26 7.93 4.85
C ALA A 69 -7.64 7.60 3.49
N CYS A 70 -7.52 8.60 2.62
CA CYS A 70 -6.81 8.51 1.35
C CYS A 70 -5.69 9.55 1.35
N VAL A 71 -4.46 9.11 1.61
CA VAL A 71 -3.29 9.98 1.73
C VAL A 71 -2.43 9.80 0.49
N ASP A 72 -2.05 10.89 -0.16
CA ASP A 72 -1.28 10.88 -1.41
C ASP A 72 -1.91 10.00 -2.51
N GLY A 73 -3.25 9.99 -2.57
CA GLY A 73 -4.01 9.20 -3.53
C GLY A 73 -4.13 7.71 -3.20
N LYS A 74 -3.65 7.26 -2.03
CA LYS A 74 -3.63 5.85 -1.64
C LYS A 74 -4.34 5.57 -0.32
N ALA A 75 -5.04 4.44 -0.25
CA ALA A 75 -5.72 3.99 0.96
C ALA A 75 -4.71 3.85 2.11
N SER A 76 -5.00 4.48 3.24
CA SER A 76 -4.07 4.58 4.37
C SER A 76 -4.80 4.55 5.71
N GLY A 77 -4.16 3.96 6.72
CA GLY A 77 -4.73 3.82 8.05
C GLY A 77 -5.82 2.76 8.12
N SER A 78 -6.59 2.78 9.21
CA SER A 78 -7.70 1.86 9.42
C SER A 78 -8.88 2.20 8.50
N GLY A 79 -9.57 1.17 7.99
CA GLY A 79 -10.75 1.35 7.16
C GLY A 79 -11.28 0.05 6.59
N MET A 80 -12.12 0.18 5.57
CA MET A 80 -12.79 -0.95 4.92
C MET A 80 -12.69 -0.85 3.40
N LEU A 81 -12.35 -1.98 2.75
CA LEU A 81 -12.67 -2.20 1.34
C LEU A 81 -13.94 -3.03 1.26
N ARG A 82 -14.98 -2.55 0.58
CA ARG A 82 -16.21 -3.31 0.36
C ARG A 82 -16.39 -3.57 -1.14
N ARG A 83 -16.47 -4.84 -1.52
CA ARG A 83 -16.88 -5.25 -2.86
C ARG A 83 -18.36 -4.92 -3.04
N ARG A 84 -18.74 -4.31 -4.16
CA ARG A 84 -20.15 -4.23 -4.58
C ARG A 84 -20.34 -4.67 -6.02
N ASP A 85 -21.40 -5.44 -6.27
CA ASP A 85 -21.90 -5.69 -7.62
C ASP A 85 -23.25 -4.99 -7.79
N GLY A 86 -23.21 -3.78 -8.36
CA GLY A 86 -24.37 -2.90 -8.36
C GLY A 86 -24.86 -2.64 -6.94
N ASN A 87 -26.10 -3.01 -6.63
CA ASN A 87 -26.69 -2.81 -5.31
C ASN A 87 -26.39 -3.93 -4.30
N ARG A 88 -25.74 -5.02 -4.71
CA ARG A 88 -25.43 -6.14 -3.80
C ARG A 88 -24.07 -5.93 -3.14
N ALA A 89 -24.04 -5.92 -1.81
CA ALA A 89 -22.80 -5.97 -1.06
C ALA A 89 -22.19 -7.38 -1.20
N GLY A 90 -20.90 -7.42 -1.49
CA GLY A 90 -20.10 -8.64 -1.48
C GLY A 90 -19.15 -8.68 -0.27
N PRO A 91 -18.09 -9.50 -0.38
CA PRO A 91 -17.04 -9.58 0.64
C PRO A 91 -16.46 -8.22 1.00
N ALA A 92 -15.93 -8.11 2.21
CA ALA A 92 -15.26 -6.91 2.70
C ALA A 92 -13.95 -7.24 3.37
N PHE A 93 -12.99 -6.33 3.26
CA PHE A 93 -11.82 -6.30 4.12
C PHE A 93 -12.01 -5.19 5.16
N PHE A 94 -11.74 -5.50 6.41
CA PHE A 94 -11.64 -4.55 7.52
C PHE A 94 -10.24 -4.63 8.11
N GLY A 95 -9.51 -3.52 8.12
CA GLY A 95 -8.17 -3.55 8.67
C GLY A 95 -7.39 -2.27 8.43
N ARG A 96 -6.07 -2.40 8.54
CA ARG A 96 -5.11 -1.30 8.35
C ARG A 96 -4.46 -1.39 6.96
N MET A 97 -4.42 -0.26 6.28
CA MET A 97 -3.75 -0.07 4.99
C MET A 97 -2.52 0.84 5.17
N LYS A 98 -1.48 0.59 4.38
CA LYS A 98 -0.31 1.48 4.26
C LYS A 98 0.07 1.64 2.81
N ASN A 99 0.07 2.90 2.35
CA ASN A 99 0.39 3.24 0.97
C ASN A 99 -0.43 2.42 -0.04
N GLY A 100 -1.71 2.17 0.25
CA GLY A 100 -2.61 1.41 -0.61
C GLY A 100 -2.51 -0.11 -0.47
N ILE A 101 -1.60 -0.65 0.33
CA ILE A 101 -1.44 -2.10 0.52
C ILE A 101 -2.01 -2.49 1.89
N PRO A 102 -2.81 -3.57 2.01
CA PRO A 102 -3.23 -4.08 3.31
C PRO A 102 -2.01 -4.50 4.14
N GLU A 103 -2.01 -4.18 5.43
CA GLU A 103 -0.97 -4.66 6.35
C GLU A 103 -1.46 -5.85 7.17
N ILE A 104 -2.64 -5.69 7.78
CA ILE A 104 -3.26 -6.66 8.68
C ILE A 104 -4.75 -6.36 8.81
N GLY A 105 -5.56 -7.42 8.91
CA GLY A 105 -7.00 -7.30 9.15
C GLY A 105 -7.75 -8.58 8.86
N VAL A 106 -9.03 -8.43 8.56
CA VAL A 106 -9.96 -9.54 8.30
C VAL A 106 -10.66 -9.33 6.96
N ALA A 107 -10.64 -10.36 6.12
CA ALA A 107 -11.57 -10.50 5.02
C ALA A 107 -12.81 -11.27 5.49
N ASP A 108 -13.96 -10.60 5.47
CA ASP A 108 -15.30 -11.14 5.68
C ASP A 108 -15.87 -11.61 4.35
N LEU A 109 -16.04 -12.93 4.22
CA LEU A 109 -16.48 -13.61 3.00
C LEU A 109 -18.00 -13.86 2.99
N GLY A 110 -18.69 -13.54 4.10
CA GLY A 110 -20.12 -13.79 4.31
C GLY A 110 -20.44 -15.15 4.94
N ASP A 111 -19.61 -16.17 4.71
CA ASP A 111 -19.70 -17.50 5.33
C ASP A 111 -18.54 -17.81 6.30
N GLY A 112 -17.58 -16.89 6.41
CA GLY A 112 -16.43 -17.03 7.29
C GLY A 112 -15.46 -15.86 7.19
N TYR A 113 -14.37 -15.98 7.94
CA TYR A 113 -13.32 -14.97 8.04
C TYR A 113 -11.97 -15.54 7.63
N ARG A 114 -11.20 -14.73 6.91
CA ARG A 114 -9.74 -14.88 6.83
C ARG A 114 -9.11 -13.72 7.58
N ALA A 115 -8.28 -14.03 8.57
CA ALA A 115 -7.67 -13.03 9.45
C ALA A 115 -6.16 -13.17 9.40
N GLY A 116 -5.43 -12.06 9.41
CA GLY A 116 -3.98 -12.09 9.50
C GLY A 116 -3.31 -10.93 8.77
N THR A 117 -2.01 -11.08 8.54
CA THR A 117 -1.24 -10.15 7.72
C THR A 117 -1.54 -10.37 6.24
N PHE A 118 -1.23 -9.35 5.45
CA PHE A 118 -1.25 -9.47 4.00
C PHE A 118 0.01 -10.18 3.51
N SER A 119 -0.15 -11.22 2.70
CA SER A 119 0.92 -11.98 2.07
C SER A 119 0.37 -12.70 0.83
N ASP A 120 1.18 -12.85 -0.21
CA ASP A 120 0.77 -13.54 -1.46
C ASP A 120 -0.57 -13.00 -2.02
N ASP A 121 -0.70 -11.68 -2.04
CA ASP A 121 -1.88 -10.92 -2.48
C ASP A 121 -3.18 -11.18 -1.70
N ASP A 122 -3.12 -11.76 -0.50
CA ASP A 122 -4.32 -12.02 0.30
C ASP A 122 -4.11 -11.88 1.82
N ILE A 123 -5.22 -11.88 2.56
CA ILE A 123 -5.21 -11.90 4.03
C ILE A 123 -5.06 -13.33 4.53
N GLY A 124 -4.11 -13.52 5.43
CA GLY A 124 -3.89 -14.80 6.11
C GLY A 124 -3.50 -15.92 5.14
N GLY A 125 -2.62 -15.62 4.16
CA GLY A 125 -2.16 -16.59 3.16
C GLY A 125 -1.27 -17.71 3.72
N GLN A 126 -0.80 -17.60 4.96
CA GLN A 126 0.05 -18.61 5.59
C GLN A 126 -0.77 -19.79 6.15
N ALA A 127 -0.26 -21.01 5.97
CA ALA A 127 -0.93 -22.27 6.31
C ALA A 127 -1.25 -22.41 7.81
N GLU A 128 -0.45 -21.79 8.68
CA GLU A 128 -0.72 -21.71 10.11
C GLU A 128 -0.38 -20.31 10.61
N LEU A 129 -1.42 -19.56 10.97
CA LEU A 129 -1.26 -18.23 11.55
C LEU A 129 -0.93 -18.37 13.03
N GLU A 130 0.09 -17.65 13.48
CA GLU A 130 0.34 -17.52 14.92
C GLU A 130 -0.93 -17.01 15.62
N PRO A 131 -1.36 -17.60 16.74
CA PRO A 131 -2.59 -17.22 17.43
C PRO A 131 -2.68 -15.71 17.73
N GLN A 132 -1.56 -15.10 18.10
CA GLN A 132 -1.48 -13.67 18.38
C GLN A 132 -1.74 -12.81 17.14
N VAL A 133 -1.26 -13.22 15.96
CA VAL A 133 -1.51 -12.50 14.70
C VAL A 133 -3.00 -12.53 14.35
N LYS A 134 -3.68 -13.66 14.59
CA LYS A 134 -5.13 -13.78 14.41
C LYS A 134 -5.88 -12.84 15.37
N ILE A 135 -5.52 -12.82 16.65
CA ILE A 135 -6.11 -11.91 17.65
C ILE A 135 -5.92 -10.44 17.24
N ASP A 136 -4.71 -10.06 16.84
CA ASP A 136 -4.42 -8.69 16.43
C ASP A 136 -5.17 -8.29 15.16
N ALA A 137 -5.32 -9.21 14.21
CA ALA A 137 -6.12 -8.99 13.01
C ALA A 137 -7.59 -8.71 13.32
N PHE A 138 -8.23 -9.51 14.19
CA PHE A 138 -9.61 -9.26 14.60
C PHE A 138 -9.77 -7.96 15.40
N ARG A 139 -8.83 -7.66 16.29
CA ARG A 139 -8.82 -6.40 17.06
C ARG A 139 -8.75 -5.18 16.14
N ILE A 140 -7.84 -5.20 15.16
CA ILE A 140 -7.67 -4.13 14.17
C ILE A 140 -8.91 -4.03 13.26
N ALA A 141 -9.48 -5.16 12.83
CA ALA A 141 -10.68 -5.19 12.01
C ALA A 141 -11.90 -4.62 12.75
N ALA A 142 -12.09 -4.96 14.03
CA ALA A 142 -13.16 -4.41 14.85
C ALA A 142 -13.02 -2.88 15.04
N GLU A 143 -11.80 -2.40 15.26
CA GLU A 143 -11.51 -0.97 15.32
C GLU A 143 -11.83 -0.28 13.99
N ALA A 144 -11.39 -0.85 12.87
CA ALA A 144 -11.67 -0.32 11.54
C ALA A 144 -13.19 -0.26 11.27
N ALA A 145 -13.95 -1.29 11.62
CA ALA A 145 -15.40 -1.31 11.51
C ALA A 145 -16.06 -0.20 12.36
N ARG A 146 -15.59 0.03 13.60
CA ARG A 146 -16.06 1.17 14.41
C ARG A 146 -15.78 2.51 13.76
N GLN A 147 -14.59 2.71 13.21
CA GLN A 147 -14.23 3.96 12.53
C GLN A 147 -15.11 4.19 11.28
N VAL A 148 -15.39 3.14 10.52
CA VAL A 148 -16.34 3.18 9.39
C VAL A 148 -17.74 3.54 9.87
N GLY A 149 -18.22 2.93 10.95
CA GLY A 149 -19.50 3.27 11.57
C GLY A 149 -19.57 4.73 12.02
N ALA A 150 -18.51 5.24 12.66
CA ALA A 150 -18.41 6.63 13.09
C ALA A 150 -18.42 7.61 11.89
N LYS A 151 -17.76 7.26 10.79
CA LYS A 151 -17.81 8.04 9.55
C LYS A 151 -19.24 8.13 9.01
N TYR A 152 -19.95 7.01 8.91
CA TYR A 152 -21.36 7.02 8.48
C TYR A 152 -22.27 7.79 9.44
N ALA A 153 -22.00 7.75 10.75
CA ALA A 153 -22.73 8.55 11.72
C ALA A 153 -22.52 10.06 11.48
N ALA A 154 -21.28 10.49 11.20
CA ALA A 154 -20.96 11.87 10.85
C ALA A 154 -21.66 12.32 9.55
N GLU A 155 -21.86 11.39 8.62
CA GLU A 155 -22.64 11.60 7.38
C GLU A 155 -24.16 11.51 7.58
N LYS A 156 -24.64 11.42 8.83
CA LYS A 156 -26.06 11.26 9.21
C LYS A 156 -26.73 10.00 8.65
N ASN A 157 -25.94 8.96 8.34
CA ASN A 157 -26.41 7.65 7.92
C ASN A 157 -26.45 6.69 9.12
N THR A 158 -27.49 6.83 9.94
CA THR A 158 -27.67 6.04 11.17
C THR A 158 -27.74 4.54 10.90
N ALA A 159 -28.38 4.12 9.81
CA ALA A 159 -28.54 2.70 9.49
C ALA A 159 -27.18 2.04 9.20
N SER A 160 -26.33 2.69 8.40
CA SER A 160 -24.97 2.18 8.14
C SER A 160 -24.09 2.26 9.38
N ALA A 161 -24.20 3.32 10.18
CA ALA A 161 -23.47 3.43 11.44
C ALA A 161 -23.76 2.25 12.39
N GLN A 162 -25.04 1.94 12.60
CA GLN A 162 -25.47 0.80 13.43
C GLN A 162 -25.03 -0.55 12.83
N HIS A 163 -25.10 -0.69 11.50
CA HIS A 163 -24.66 -1.90 10.83
C HIS A 163 -23.17 -2.21 11.09
N TYR A 164 -22.29 -1.21 10.95
CA TYR A 164 -20.85 -1.41 11.17
C TYR A 164 -20.47 -1.50 12.65
N ASP A 165 -21.24 -0.89 13.56
CA ASP A 165 -21.12 -1.18 15.00
C ASP A 165 -21.44 -2.64 15.33
N GLY A 166 -22.48 -3.21 14.70
CA GLY A 166 -22.81 -4.62 14.80
C GLY A 166 -21.69 -5.52 14.27
N ILE A 167 -21.12 -5.19 13.11
CA ILE A 167 -19.96 -5.92 12.55
C ILE A 167 -18.76 -5.87 13.51
N ALA A 168 -18.45 -4.69 14.07
CA ALA A 168 -17.35 -4.54 15.01
C ALA A 168 -17.50 -5.49 16.22
N LYS A 169 -18.71 -5.56 16.80
CA LYS A 169 -19.02 -6.47 17.91
C LYS A 169 -18.85 -7.94 17.52
N THR A 170 -19.33 -8.33 16.33
CA THR A 170 -19.16 -9.70 15.83
C THR A 170 -17.69 -10.07 15.67
N LEU A 171 -16.85 -9.14 15.18
CA LEU A 171 -15.42 -9.34 15.04
C LEU A 171 -14.72 -9.45 16.40
N GLU A 172 -15.17 -8.71 17.42
CA GLU A 172 -14.65 -8.83 18.79
C GLU A 172 -14.94 -10.18 19.43
N LEU A 173 -16.09 -10.80 19.11
CA LEU A 173 -16.42 -12.14 19.58
C LEU A 173 -15.48 -13.23 19.02
N GLN A 174 -14.65 -12.93 18.04
CA GLN A 174 -13.65 -13.87 17.49
C GLN A 174 -12.30 -13.83 18.23
N ILE A 175 -12.17 -12.94 19.23
CA ILE A 175 -10.95 -12.79 20.03
C ILE A 175 -11.08 -13.73 21.24
N GLU A 176 -10.57 -14.96 21.09
CA GLU A 176 -10.48 -15.98 22.14
C GLU A 176 -9.04 -16.50 22.28
#